data_AF-A0A2S2NXK3-F1
#
_entry.id   AF-A0A2S2NXK3-F1
#
_cell.length_a   1.000
_cell.length_b   1.000
_cell.length_c   1.000
_cell.angle_alpha   90.00
_cell.angle_beta   90.00
_cell.angle_gamma   90.00
#
_symmetry.space_group_name_H-M   'P 1'
#
loop_
_entity.id
_entity.type
_entity.pdbx_description
1 polymer ?
#
loop_
_entity_poly.entity_id
_entity_poly.type
_entity_poly.pdbx_seq_one_letter_code
_entity_poly.pdbx_strand_id
1 'polypeptide(L)'
;RSDRCPSVNSRVCSCHFIDGLKENNPTIFSWNKEKTFLFVSPEKRNKRKPKPISKTLVANKEVLPDELDENTSEVASQSDIEIESQMNLYESTKHSEENSVLHLNVKSVGSIIDESENALLKIEIERLNSTINSLKKQPFSFAFIEDNDEAITYYTGMPNKTVIHVLFDIFKNVSINYFLRWNVERISRTDQIFMTLMKLRHNFDFTDLGVRFGCSRTTVTNIVLTWIHAFHTIIFKTFMNSVPSQQKNKACLPSVFNNFVNCRMILDCTEIYTAIPSKMELQKLTYSNYKHRNTLKGLVGIAPNGVLTFCSLLYPGSTSDKEIVKHSGVIDVFNSGDLILADKGFLINDLLPEGVSLNIPPFLGAPQFTPNQVMKTLTIARARVHVERAINRIKGYSILEFITPKLVPYASIIFQV
;
A
#
# COMPACT_ATOMS: atom_id res chain seq x y z
N ARG A 1 33.23 34.77 3.57
CA ARG A 1 34.15 35.94 3.54
C ARG A 1 33.47 37.07 4.32
N SER A 2 34.19 38.01 4.89
CA SER A 2 34.87 39.03 4.07
C SER A 2 36.37 38.78 3.76
N ASP A 3 37.16 38.08 4.59
CA ASP A 3 38.63 38.28 4.46
C ASP A 3 39.51 37.01 4.37
N ARG A 4 39.07 35.81 4.84
CA ARG A 4 39.83 34.55 4.60
C ARG A 4 39.02 33.26 4.72
N CYS A 5 39.55 32.18 4.12
CA CYS A 5 38.85 30.96 3.74
C CYS A 5 38.76 29.89 4.86
N PRO A 6 37.57 29.32 5.15
CA PRO A 6 37.39 28.20 6.10
C PRO A 6 37.98 26.88 5.58
N SER A 7 38.53 26.04 6.46
CA SER A 7 39.07 24.69 6.14
C SER A 7 38.05 23.56 6.37
N VAL A 8 38.40 22.34 5.92
CA VAL A 8 37.54 21.16 5.62
C VAL A 8 36.63 20.70 6.78
N ASN A 9 36.84 21.14 8.02
CA ASN A 9 35.96 20.85 9.16
C ASN A 9 35.09 22.03 9.62
N SER A 10 34.95 23.10 8.82
CA SER A 10 34.22 24.31 9.23
C SER A 10 32.74 24.26 8.86
N ARG A 11 31.84 24.24 9.86
CA ARG A 11 30.37 24.28 9.68
C ARG A 11 29.71 25.64 9.94
N VAL A 12 30.48 26.68 10.27
CA VAL A 12 30.00 28.04 10.55
C VAL A 12 31.09 29.05 10.12
N CYS A 13 30.72 30.17 9.47
CA CYS A 13 31.68 31.23 9.12
C CYS A 13 32.28 31.90 10.37
N SER A 14 33.47 32.49 10.24
CA SER A 14 34.05 33.35 11.29
C SER A 14 33.13 34.53 11.66
N CYS A 15 32.31 35.00 10.71
CA CYS A 15 31.36 36.10 10.91
C CYS A 15 30.27 35.86 11.99
N HIS A 16 30.15 34.65 12.53
CA HIS A 16 29.24 34.32 13.63
C HIS A 16 29.91 34.25 15.00
N PHE A 17 31.19 34.60 15.10
CA PHE A 17 31.92 34.63 16.37
C PHE A 17 32.30 36.06 16.74
N ILE A 18 32.39 36.34 18.03
CA ILE A 18 32.85 37.64 18.52
C ILE A 18 34.27 37.86 17.99
N ASP A 19 34.46 38.98 17.28
CA ASP A 19 35.72 39.38 16.60
C ASP A 19 36.22 38.41 15.51
N GLY A 20 35.37 37.49 15.04
CA GLY A 20 35.75 36.53 13.99
C GLY A 20 36.51 35.30 14.49
N LEU A 21 36.74 35.17 15.80
CA LEU A 21 37.57 34.12 16.42
C LEU A 21 36.70 33.02 17.04
N LYS A 22 36.90 31.76 16.60
CA LYS A 22 36.13 30.61 17.10
C LYS A 22 36.25 30.37 18.61
N GLU A 23 37.34 30.84 19.21
CA GLU A 23 37.65 30.72 20.64
C GLU A 23 36.70 31.54 21.52
N ASN A 24 36.13 32.63 20.98
CA ASN A 24 35.33 33.59 21.73
C ASN A 24 33.84 33.23 21.82
N ASN A 25 33.48 32.00 21.45
CA ASN A 25 32.10 31.51 21.31
C ASN A 25 31.27 32.28 20.26
N PRO A 26 30.16 31.68 19.77
CA PRO A 26 29.30 32.34 18.80
C PRO A 26 28.65 33.60 19.38
N THR A 27 28.46 34.62 18.55
CA THR A 27 27.78 35.86 18.94
C THR A 27 26.34 35.55 19.32
N ILE A 28 25.99 35.72 20.60
CA ILE A 28 24.62 35.54 21.08
C ILE A 28 23.82 36.79 20.68
N PHE A 29 22.76 36.59 19.90
CA PHE A 29 21.82 37.67 19.58
C PHE A 29 21.21 38.26 20.85
N SER A 30 20.99 39.58 20.88
CA SER A 30 20.50 40.31 22.06
C SER A 30 19.22 39.73 22.66
N TRP A 31 18.31 39.20 21.84
CA TRP A 31 17.06 38.56 22.29
C TRP A 31 17.22 37.14 22.85
N ASN A 32 18.41 36.54 22.74
CA ASN A 32 18.76 35.23 23.31
C ASN A 32 19.60 35.35 24.58
N LYS A 33 20.00 36.57 24.98
CA LYS A 33 20.87 36.81 26.15
C LYS A 33 20.27 36.32 27.47
N GLU A 34 18.94 36.29 27.55
CA GLU A 34 18.18 35.81 28.73
C GLU A 34 17.66 34.37 28.58
N LYS A 35 17.94 33.70 27.46
CA LYS A 35 17.48 32.31 27.17
C LYS A 35 18.59 31.29 27.40
N THR A 36 19.35 31.43 28.49
CA THR A 36 20.33 30.43 28.90
C THR A 36 19.61 29.17 29.36
N PHE A 37 19.46 28.20 28.45
CA PHE A 37 19.01 26.86 28.81
C PHE A 37 20.04 26.23 29.74
N LEU A 38 19.75 26.18 31.04
CA LEU A 38 20.49 25.37 32.02
C LEU A 38 20.16 23.90 31.78
N PHE A 39 20.74 23.32 30.73
CA PHE A 39 20.62 21.89 30.48
C PHE A 39 21.73 21.17 31.24
N VAL A 40 21.35 20.40 32.26
CA VAL A 40 22.25 19.39 32.84
C VAL A 40 22.33 18.26 31.83
N SER A 41 23.52 18.05 31.26
CA SER A 41 23.77 16.93 30.33
C SER A 41 23.41 15.61 31.02
N PRO A 42 22.50 14.79 30.46
CA PRO A 42 22.18 13.48 31.02
C PRO A 42 23.45 12.63 31.10
N GLU A 43 23.74 12.06 32.27
CA GLU A 43 24.85 11.14 32.44
C GLU A 43 24.74 10.01 31.40
N LYS A 44 25.84 9.77 30.67
CA LYS A 44 25.95 8.68 29.71
C LYS A 44 25.66 7.36 30.44
N ARG A 45 24.46 6.82 30.26
CA ARG A 45 24.16 5.42 30.62
C ARG A 45 25.15 4.52 29.87
N ASN A 46 26.04 3.87 30.63
CA ASN A 46 26.95 2.86 30.10
C ASN A 46 26.13 1.77 29.39
N LYS A 47 26.32 1.64 28.07
CA LYS A 47 25.77 0.51 27.31
C LYS A 47 26.32 -0.78 27.93
N ARG A 48 25.42 -1.66 28.37
CA ARG A 48 25.79 -3.02 28.81
C ARG A 48 26.47 -3.74 27.65
N LYS A 49 27.69 -4.21 27.87
CA LYS A 49 28.38 -5.10 26.92
C LYS A 49 27.58 -6.41 26.80
N PRO A 50 27.39 -6.97 25.59
CA PRO A 50 26.88 -8.33 25.47
C PRO A 50 27.85 -9.32 26.10
N LYS A 51 27.32 -10.30 26.84
CA LYS A 51 28.09 -11.40 27.45
C LYS A 51 28.74 -12.26 26.35
N PRO A 52 29.97 -12.77 26.56
CA PRO A 52 30.58 -13.69 25.60
C PRO A 52 29.88 -15.05 25.69
N ILE A 53 29.45 -15.59 24.56
CA ILE A 53 29.03 -16.99 24.46
C ILE A 53 30.29 -17.82 24.21
N SER A 54 30.50 -18.78 25.11
CA SER A 54 31.56 -19.77 25.07
C SER A 54 31.49 -20.62 23.80
N LYS A 55 32.62 -20.74 23.10
CA LYS A 55 32.84 -21.69 22.02
C LYS A 55 32.92 -23.11 22.58
N THR A 56 32.03 -23.99 22.15
CA THR A 56 32.32 -25.43 22.11
C THR A 56 32.34 -25.83 20.64
N LEU A 57 33.51 -26.22 20.17
CA LEU A 57 33.77 -26.76 18.85
C LEU A 57 33.26 -28.20 18.81
N VAL A 58 32.31 -28.50 17.92
CA VAL A 58 32.27 -29.80 17.25
C VAL A 58 32.02 -29.52 15.78
N ALA A 59 32.97 -29.92 14.96
CA ALA A 59 32.92 -29.84 13.51
C ALA A 59 31.87 -30.80 12.96
N ASN A 60 31.10 -30.35 11.98
CA ASN A 60 30.75 -31.13 10.80
C ASN A 60 30.40 -30.14 9.68
N LYS A 61 31.21 -30.16 8.63
CA LYS A 61 30.87 -29.56 7.34
C LYS A 61 29.93 -30.54 6.64
N GLU A 62 28.80 -30.07 6.12
CA GLU A 62 28.39 -30.36 4.75
C GLU A 62 27.24 -29.45 4.30
N VAL A 63 27.12 -29.33 2.98
CA VAL A 63 26.46 -28.28 2.19
C VAL A 63 24.98 -28.62 1.95
N LEU A 64 24.12 -27.60 1.93
CA LEU A 64 22.70 -27.59 1.46
C LEU A 64 22.65 -27.16 -0.02
N PRO A 65 21.49 -27.22 -0.73
CA PRO A 65 20.41 -28.21 -0.80
C PRO A 65 19.97 -28.47 -2.27
N ASP A 66 18.97 -29.32 -2.53
CA ASP A 66 17.74 -28.91 -3.26
C ASP A 66 16.71 -30.04 -3.41
N GLU A 67 15.47 -29.67 -3.03
CA GLU A 67 14.11 -30.07 -3.44
C GLU A 67 13.67 -31.56 -3.55
N LEU A 68 12.53 -31.85 -2.90
CA LEU A 68 11.73 -33.08 -2.98
C LEU A 68 10.42 -32.80 -3.75
N ASP A 69 10.19 -33.59 -4.78
CA ASP A 69 9.02 -34.46 -5.07
C ASP A 69 7.60 -33.98 -4.69
N GLU A 70 6.62 -34.13 -5.61
CA GLU A 70 5.88 -35.41 -5.79
C GLU A 70 4.73 -35.32 -6.84
N ASN A 71 4.70 -36.30 -7.75
CA ASN A 71 3.59 -37.09 -8.34
C ASN A 71 2.18 -36.52 -8.65
N THR A 72 1.66 -36.88 -9.84
CA THR A 72 0.62 -37.93 -10.04
C THR A 72 0.36 -38.16 -11.55
N SER A 73 0.67 -39.36 -12.07
CA SER A 73 -0.25 -40.46 -12.45
C SER A 73 -0.82 -40.41 -13.87
N GLU A 74 -0.50 -41.39 -14.71
CA GLU A 74 -1.48 -42.09 -15.57
C GLU A 74 -0.91 -43.42 -16.11
N VAL A 75 -1.82 -44.37 -16.30
CA VAL A 75 -1.63 -45.81 -16.53
C VAL A 75 -2.11 -46.15 -17.95
N ALA A 76 -1.37 -46.96 -18.72
CA ALA A 76 -1.95 -48.05 -19.55
C ALA A 76 -0.89 -48.85 -20.37
N SER A 77 -0.83 -50.16 -20.05
CA SER A 77 -0.70 -51.36 -20.92
C SER A 77 0.49 -51.60 -21.87
N GLN A 78 1.21 -52.68 -21.53
CA GLN A 78 1.99 -53.62 -22.38
C GLN A 78 1.23 -54.16 -23.62
N SER A 79 1.96 -54.46 -24.71
CA SER A 79 2.41 -55.83 -25.05
C SER A 79 3.03 -55.91 -26.46
N ASP A 80 4.24 -56.47 -26.52
CA ASP A 80 4.78 -57.48 -27.46
C ASP A 80 4.82 -57.23 -28.98
N ILE A 81 6.02 -57.41 -29.56
CA ILE A 81 6.38 -58.56 -30.42
C ILE A 81 7.88 -58.50 -30.78
N GLU A 82 8.53 -59.63 -30.55
CA GLU A 82 9.90 -60.01 -30.88
C GLU A 82 10.12 -60.19 -32.39
N ILE A 83 11.38 -60.14 -32.86
CA ILE A 83 12.00 -61.20 -33.69
C ILE A 83 13.53 -61.02 -33.69
N GLU A 84 14.16 -62.02 -33.08
CA GLU A 84 15.52 -62.57 -33.25
C GLU A 84 16.04 -62.53 -34.71
N SER A 85 17.28 -62.17 -35.02
CA SER A 85 18.58 -62.77 -34.67
C SER A 85 19.24 -63.43 -35.91
N GLN A 86 20.57 -63.24 -35.96
CA GLN A 86 21.57 -64.14 -36.56
C GLN A 86 21.76 -64.15 -38.09
N MET A 87 22.73 -63.30 -38.47
CA MET A 87 23.80 -63.65 -39.40
C MET A 87 24.27 -65.10 -39.22
N ASN A 88 24.20 -65.90 -40.29
CA ASN A 88 25.01 -67.09 -40.45
C ASN A 88 25.96 -66.91 -41.64
N LEU A 89 27.23 -67.18 -41.37
CA LEU A 89 28.35 -67.25 -42.30
C LEU A 89 28.17 -68.39 -43.31
N TYR A 90 28.59 -68.13 -44.56
CA TYR A 90 29.14 -69.00 -45.63
C TYR A 90 28.77 -68.29 -46.94
N GLU A 91 29.64 -67.93 -47.89
CA GLU A 91 31.02 -68.29 -48.16
C GLU A 91 31.56 -67.29 -49.20
N SER A 92 32.87 -67.09 -49.19
CA SER A 92 33.63 -66.17 -50.03
C SER A 92 33.31 -66.25 -51.53
N THR A 93 33.14 -65.09 -52.18
CA THR A 93 33.98 -64.57 -53.29
C THR A 93 33.23 -63.53 -54.13
N LYS A 94 33.91 -62.42 -54.45
CA LYS A 94 33.52 -61.28 -55.32
C LYS A 94 32.49 -60.30 -54.77
N HIS A 95 32.91 -59.26 -54.06
CA HIS A 95 32.23 -57.94 -54.08
C HIS A 95 33.15 -56.89 -53.45
N SER A 96 33.96 -56.21 -54.27
CA SER A 96 34.82 -55.09 -53.83
C SER A 96 34.42 -53.74 -54.42
N GLU A 97 33.31 -53.63 -55.17
CA GLU A 97 32.94 -52.36 -55.82
C GLU A 97 31.51 -51.86 -55.52
N GLU A 98 30.61 -52.67 -54.94
CA GLU A 98 29.25 -52.20 -54.60
C GLU A 98 29.10 -51.68 -53.15
N ASN A 99 29.90 -52.20 -52.20
CA ASN A 99 29.86 -51.77 -50.79
C ASN A 99 30.42 -50.36 -50.55
N SER A 100 31.34 -49.89 -51.39
CA SER A 100 31.89 -48.53 -51.29
C SER A 100 30.86 -47.48 -51.72
N VAL A 101 30.09 -47.75 -52.77
CA VAL A 101 29.05 -46.85 -53.30
C VAL A 101 27.86 -46.74 -52.33
N LEU A 102 27.43 -47.85 -51.72
CA LEU A 102 26.39 -47.85 -50.68
C LEU A 102 26.84 -47.11 -49.41
N HIS A 103 28.08 -47.30 -48.95
CA HIS A 103 28.61 -46.63 -47.76
C HIS A 103 28.87 -45.13 -47.97
N LEU A 104 29.21 -44.71 -49.19
CA LEU A 104 29.33 -43.29 -49.56
C LEU A 104 27.96 -42.60 -49.65
N ASN A 105 26.94 -43.29 -50.17
CA ASN A 105 25.56 -42.78 -50.20
C ASN A 105 24.93 -42.70 -48.81
N VAL A 106 25.17 -43.66 -47.92
CA VAL A 106 24.65 -43.60 -46.53
C VAL A 106 25.31 -42.47 -45.74
N LYS A 107 26.60 -42.19 -45.95
CA LYS A 107 27.29 -41.04 -45.34
C LYS A 107 26.79 -39.69 -45.90
N SER A 108 26.53 -39.60 -47.20
CA SER A 108 26.00 -38.35 -47.79
C SER A 108 24.56 -38.10 -47.36
N VAL A 109 23.73 -39.14 -47.28
CA VAL A 109 22.35 -39.04 -46.79
C VAL A 109 22.31 -38.69 -45.29
N GLY A 110 23.19 -39.29 -44.46
CA GLY A 110 23.32 -38.92 -43.05
C GLY A 110 23.72 -37.45 -42.86
N SER A 111 24.69 -36.96 -43.65
CA SER A 111 25.08 -35.54 -43.62
C SER A 111 23.94 -34.59 -44.02
N ILE A 112 23.10 -34.98 -44.99
CA ILE A 112 21.94 -34.18 -45.42
C ILE A 112 20.85 -34.19 -44.35
N ILE A 113 20.64 -35.33 -43.68
CA ILE A 113 19.70 -35.44 -42.55
C ILE A 113 20.18 -34.53 -41.40
N ASP A 114 21.45 -34.60 -41.03
CA ASP A 114 22.04 -33.77 -39.99
C ASP A 114 21.96 -32.25 -40.32
N GLU A 115 22.20 -31.87 -41.57
CA GLU A 115 22.03 -30.48 -42.04
C GLU A 115 20.57 -30.04 -41.99
N SER A 116 19.63 -30.92 -42.36
CA SER A 116 18.20 -30.63 -42.30
C SER A 116 17.70 -30.49 -40.85
N GLU A 117 18.17 -31.32 -39.94
CA GLU A 117 17.84 -31.26 -38.51
C GLU A 117 18.41 -29.98 -37.88
N ASN A 118 19.66 -29.63 -38.21
CA ASN A 118 20.27 -28.36 -37.79
C ASN A 118 19.50 -27.13 -38.32
N ALA A 119 18.97 -27.19 -39.54
CA ALA A 119 18.14 -26.11 -40.10
C ALA A 119 16.80 -25.98 -39.34
N LEU A 120 16.14 -27.09 -39.04
CA LEU A 120 14.89 -27.11 -38.26
C LEU A 120 15.11 -26.60 -36.83
N LEU A 121 16.20 -27.01 -36.17
CA LEU A 121 16.56 -26.52 -34.84
C LEU A 121 16.83 -25.01 -34.81
N LYS A 122 17.49 -24.46 -35.84
CA LYS A 122 17.69 -23.00 -35.94
C LYS A 122 16.37 -22.24 -36.08
N ILE A 123 15.44 -22.76 -36.89
CA ILE A 123 14.10 -22.18 -37.05
C ILE A 123 13.35 -22.19 -35.71
N GLU A 124 13.40 -23.30 -34.96
CA GLU A 124 12.71 -23.38 -33.66
C GLU A 124 13.37 -22.48 -32.62
N ILE A 125 14.70 -22.36 -32.59
CA ILE A 125 15.41 -21.40 -31.74
C ILE A 125 14.96 -19.97 -32.06
N GLU A 126 14.83 -19.61 -33.34
CA GLU A 126 14.38 -18.28 -33.75
C GLU A 126 12.92 -18.04 -33.35
N ARG A 127 12.05 -19.05 -33.49
CA ARG A 127 10.65 -19.01 -33.04
C ARG A 127 10.54 -18.84 -31.53
N LEU A 128 11.30 -19.62 -30.76
CA LEU A 128 11.34 -19.55 -29.30
C LEU A 128 11.89 -18.19 -28.84
N ASN A 129 12.95 -17.69 -29.47
CA ASN A 129 13.49 -16.36 -29.16
C ASN A 129 12.50 -15.24 -29.46
N SER A 130 11.76 -15.32 -30.57
CA SER A 130 10.69 -14.38 -30.89
C SER A 130 9.57 -14.43 -29.85
N THR A 131 9.16 -15.64 -29.43
CA THR A 131 8.15 -15.85 -28.39
C THR A 131 8.59 -15.30 -27.03
N ILE A 132 9.82 -15.59 -26.61
CA ILE A 132 10.42 -15.05 -25.38
C ILE A 132 10.48 -13.51 -25.43
N ASN A 133 10.87 -12.94 -26.57
CA ASN A 133 10.93 -11.48 -26.73
C ASN A 133 9.52 -10.85 -26.69
N SER A 134 8.51 -11.54 -27.20
CA SER A 134 7.11 -11.13 -27.10
C SER A 134 6.63 -11.17 -25.64
N LEU A 135 6.89 -12.27 -24.94
CA LEU A 135 6.53 -12.45 -23.52
C LEU A 135 7.23 -11.44 -22.61
N LYS A 136 8.53 -11.17 -22.84
CA LYS A 136 9.31 -10.15 -22.10
C LYS A 136 8.80 -8.73 -22.30
N LYS A 137 8.07 -8.46 -23.39
CA LYS A 137 7.54 -7.13 -23.72
C LYS A 137 6.09 -6.96 -23.29
N GLN A 138 5.46 -7.98 -22.70
CA GLN A 138 4.07 -7.83 -22.28
C GLN A 138 3.96 -6.83 -21.12
N PRO A 139 3.06 -5.84 -21.23
CA PRO A 139 2.80 -4.94 -20.13
C PRO A 139 2.17 -5.72 -18.98
N PHE A 140 2.47 -5.30 -17.76
CA PHE A 140 1.83 -5.81 -16.56
C PHE A 140 0.31 -5.64 -16.65
N SER A 141 -0.41 -6.62 -16.12
CA SER A 141 -1.87 -6.74 -16.20
C SER A 141 -2.36 -7.51 -14.97
N PHE A 142 -3.65 -7.36 -14.66
CA PHE A 142 -4.30 -8.15 -13.61
C PHE A 142 -4.20 -9.66 -13.86
N ALA A 143 -4.21 -10.11 -15.12
CA ALA A 143 -4.14 -11.52 -15.48
C ALA A 143 -2.88 -12.23 -14.92
N PHE A 144 -1.78 -11.50 -14.71
CA PHE A 144 -0.55 -12.06 -14.13
C PHE A 144 -0.67 -12.45 -12.65
N ILE A 145 -1.64 -11.87 -11.94
CA ILE A 145 -1.82 -12.10 -10.49
C ILE A 145 -3.20 -12.65 -10.15
N GLU A 146 -4.04 -12.89 -11.16
CA GLU A 146 -5.46 -13.19 -10.99
C GLU A 146 -5.70 -14.43 -10.10
N ASP A 147 -4.83 -15.43 -10.18
CA ASP A 147 -4.95 -16.67 -9.41
C ASP A 147 -4.09 -16.68 -8.12
N ASN A 148 -3.57 -15.53 -7.71
CA ASN A 148 -2.76 -15.38 -6.49
C ASN A 148 -3.38 -14.34 -5.53
N ASP A 149 -4.15 -14.83 -4.55
CA ASP A 149 -4.82 -13.98 -3.55
C ASP A 149 -3.86 -13.12 -2.72
N GLU A 150 -2.64 -13.60 -2.44
CA GLU A 150 -1.62 -12.82 -1.74
C GLU A 150 -1.17 -11.64 -2.58
N ALA A 151 -0.91 -11.87 -3.88
CA ALA A 151 -0.54 -10.82 -4.83
C ALA A 151 -1.70 -9.81 -5.02
N ILE A 152 -2.94 -10.29 -5.10
CA ILE A 152 -4.14 -9.42 -5.17
C ILE A 152 -4.20 -8.53 -3.93
N THR A 153 -4.09 -9.11 -2.74
CA THR A 153 -4.13 -8.39 -1.47
C THR A 153 -3.00 -7.38 -1.37
N TYR A 154 -1.79 -7.78 -1.79
CA TYR A 154 -0.64 -6.90 -1.83
C TYR A 154 -0.91 -5.71 -2.75
N TYR A 155 -1.19 -5.94 -4.04
CA TYR A 155 -1.25 -4.88 -5.04
C TYR A 155 -2.49 -3.99 -4.91
N THR A 156 -3.62 -4.52 -4.46
CA THR A 156 -4.91 -3.81 -4.52
C THR A 156 -5.49 -3.47 -3.16
N GLY A 157 -5.05 -4.15 -2.10
CA GLY A 157 -5.70 -4.12 -0.80
C GLY A 157 -7.01 -4.91 -0.71
N MET A 158 -7.46 -5.53 -1.81
CA MET A 158 -8.67 -6.37 -1.83
C MET A 158 -8.37 -7.76 -1.26
N PRO A 159 -9.30 -8.41 -0.52
CA PRO A 159 -8.99 -9.63 0.22
C PRO A 159 -8.65 -10.85 -0.64
N ASN A 160 -9.24 -10.96 -1.82
CA ASN A 160 -9.12 -12.12 -2.71
C ASN A 160 -9.70 -11.84 -4.10
N LYS A 161 -9.49 -12.80 -5.01
CA LYS A 161 -10.04 -12.84 -6.38
C LYS A 161 -11.54 -12.54 -6.42
N THR A 162 -12.35 -13.19 -5.59
CA THR A 162 -13.81 -13.03 -5.61
C THR A 162 -14.25 -11.58 -5.39
N VAL A 163 -13.68 -10.91 -4.39
CA VAL A 163 -14.06 -9.52 -4.07
C VAL A 163 -13.65 -8.56 -5.18
N ILE A 164 -12.47 -8.74 -5.77
CA ILE A 164 -12.02 -7.84 -6.85
C ILE A 164 -12.82 -8.05 -8.15
N HIS A 165 -13.25 -9.27 -8.46
CA HIS A 165 -14.15 -9.49 -9.60
C HIS A 165 -15.53 -8.86 -9.40
N VAL A 166 -16.09 -8.90 -8.18
CA VAL A 166 -17.33 -8.15 -7.87
C VAL A 166 -17.14 -6.66 -8.14
N LEU A 167 -15.99 -6.10 -7.76
CA LEU A 167 -15.66 -4.71 -8.08
C LEU A 167 -15.61 -4.49 -9.60
N PHE A 168 -14.95 -5.35 -10.36
CA PHE A 168 -14.91 -5.24 -11.82
C PHE A 168 -16.31 -5.32 -12.45
N ASP A 169 -17.18 -6.19 -11.95
CA ASP A 169 -18.55 -6.34 -12.42
C ASP A 169 -19.41 -5.09 -12.16
N ILE A 170 -19.25 -4.44 -10.99
CA ILE A 170 -19.91 -3.15 -10.70
C ILE A 170 -19.57 -2.11 -11.77
N PHE A 171 -18.34 -2.11 -12.27
CA PHE A 171 -17.86 -1.14 -13.24
C PHE A 171 -17.95 -1.59 -14.71
N LYS A 172 -18.36 -2.84 -14.97
CA LYS A 172 -18.33 -3.45 -16.30
C LYS A 172 -19.12 -2.67 -17.34
N ASN A 173 -20.29 -2.14 -16.96
CA ASN A 173 -21.20 -1.43 -17.87
C ASN A 173 -21.32 0.08 -17.57
N VAL A 174 -20.41 0.62 -16.76
CA VAL A 174 -20.41 2.05 -16.44
C VAL A 174 -19.91 2.84 -17.64
N SER A 175 -20.66 3.88 -18.03
CA SER A 175 -20.20 4.87 -19.00
C SER A 175 -19.15 5.76 -18.34
N ILE A 176 -17.99 5.89 -18.98
CA ILE A 176 -16.83 6.57 -18.44
C ILE A 176 -16.54 7.82 -19.26
N ASN A 177 -16.55 8.96 -18.58
CA ASN A 177 -16.03 10.21 -19.12
C ASN A 177 -14.60 10.39 -18.61
N TYR A 178 -13.62 10.15 -19.48
CA TYR A 178 -12.21 10.25 -19.11
C TYR A 178 -11.83 11.67 -18.67
N PHE A 179 -11.03 11.75 -17.61
CA PHE A 179 -10.64 12.97 -16.94
C PHE A 179 -9.95 13.98 -17.88
N LEU A 180 -9.06 13.50 -18.76
CA LEU A 180 -8.37 14.32 -19.77
C LEU A 180 -9.13 14.37 -21.11
N ARG A 181 -10.39 13.94 -21.16
CA ARG A 181 -11.33 14.05 -22.30
C ARG A 181 -10.99 13.24 -23.56
N TRP A 182 -10.01 12.35 -23.49
CA TRP A 182 -9.70 11.39 -24.55
C TRP A 182 -9.76 9.96 -24.01
N ASN A 183 -10.20 9.03 -24.86
CA ASN A 183 -10.47 7.64 -24.49
C ASN A 183 -9.21 6.79 -24.44
N VAL A 184 -9.13 5.93 -23.42
CA VAL A 184 -8.06 4.94 -23.30
C VAL A 184 -8.55 3.60 -23.84
N GLU A 185 -8.16 3.28 -25.07
CA GLU A 185 -8.63 2.07 -25.76
C GLU A 185 -7.66 0.88 -25.66
N ARG A 186 -6.36 1.15 -25.52
CA ARG A 186 -5.31 0.10 -25.53
C ARG A 186 -5.16 -0.66 -24.20
N ILE A 187 -5.74 -0.15 -23.12
CA ILE A 187 -5.67 -0.77 -21.80
C ILE A 187 -7.08 -1.21 -21.43
N SER A 188 -7.23 -2.49 -21.06
CA SER A 188 -8.53 -3.04 -20.71
C SER A 188 -9.13 -2.30 -19.50
N ARG A 189 -10.47 -2.28 -19.41
CA ARG A 189 -11.16 -1.69 -18.25
C ARG A 189 -10.69 -2.30 -16.92
N THR A 190 -10.51 -3.63 -16.90
CA THR A 190 -9.97 -4.37 -15.74
C THR A 190 -8.60 -3.85 -15.33
N ASP A 191 -7.68 -3.72 -16.28
CA ASP A 191 -6.31 -3.24 -16.00
C ASP A 191 -6.28 -1.77 -15.60
N GLN A 192 -7.18 -0.95 -16.14
CA GLN A 192 -7.32 0.44 -15.73
C GLN A 192 -7.78 0.58 -14.26
N ILE A 193 -8.75 -0.24 -13.84
CA ILE A 193 -9.20 -0.32 -12.44
C ILE A 193 -8.06 -0.85 -11.57
N PHE A 194 -7.40 -1.93 -11.99
CA PHE A 194 -6.28 -2.53 -11.27
C PHE A 194 -5.12 -1.54 -11.06
N MET A 195 -4.71 -0.81 -12.11
CA MET A 195 -3.71 0.25 -12.05
C MET A 195 -4.09 1.34 -11.02
N THR A 196 -5.37 1.69 -10.95
CA THR A 196 -5.87 2.68 -9.99
C THR A 196 -5.82 2.14 -8.56
N LEU A 197 -6.20 0.88 -8.33
CA LEU A 197 -6.08 0.23 -7.02
C LEU A 197 -4.63 0.14 -6.56
N MET A 198 -3.69 -0.21 -7.46
CA MET A 198 -2.26 -0.16 -7.19
C MET A 198 -1.80 1.24 -6.77
N LYS A 199 -2.31 2.28 -7.43
CA LYS A 199 -2.02 3.67 -7.06
C LYS A 199 -2.57 4.03 -5.69
N LEU A 200 -3.78 3.60 -5.34
CA LEU A 200 -4.37 3.87 -4.03
C LEU A 200 -3.62 3.13 -2.91
N ARG A 201 -3.34 1.84 -3.13
CA ARG A 201 -2.72 0.95 -2.15
C ARG A 201 -1.27 1.30 -1.85
N HIS A 202 -0.43 1.37 -2.88
CA HIS A 202 1.03 1.55 -2.76
C HIS A 202 1.54 2.92 -3.13
N ASN A 203 0.69 3.80 -3.67
CA ASN A 203 1.08 5.12 -4.15
C ASN A 203 2.19 5.10 -5.23
N PHE A 204 2.29 4.04 -6.05
CA PHE A 204 3.29 3.96 -7.12
C PHE A 204 3.31 5.23 -7.98
N ASP A 205 4.51 5.65 -8.41
CA ASP A 205 4.63 6.85 -9.23
C ASP A 205 3.93 6.66 -10.59
N PHE A 206 3.38 7.74 -11.13
CA PHE A 206 2.71 7.70 -12.43
C PHE A 206 3.64 7.25 -13.56
N THR A 207 4.95 7.51 -13.44
CA THR A 207 5.96 7.07 -14.40
C THR A 207 6.23 5.57 -14.28
N ASP A 208 6.33 5.05 -13.05
CA ASP A 208 6.52 3.62 -12.78
C ASP A 208 5.33 2.80 -13.30
N LEU A 209 4.11 3.24 -13.00
CA LEU A 209 2.90 2.64 -13.57
C LEU A 209 2.90 2.70 -15.10
N GLY A 210 3.44 3.77 -15.70
CA GLY A 210 3.56 3.89 -17.14
C GLY A 210 4.48 2.83 -17.74
N VAL A 211 5.64 2.60 -17.10
CA VAL A 211 6.59 1.54 -17.49
C VAL A 211 5.95 0.16 -17.35
N ARG A 212 5.33 -0.14 -16.20
CA ARG A 212 4.69 -1.43 -15.93
C ARG A 212 3.62 -1.77 -16.95
N PHE A 213 2.71 -0.83 -17.22
CA PHE A 213 1.57 -1.05 -18.12
C PHE A 213 1.86 -0.66 -19.59
N GLY A 214 3.13 -0.37 -19.94
CA GLY A 214 3.54 -0.08 -21.31
C GLY A 214 2.85 1.16 -21.93
N CYS A 215 2.60 2.20 -21.14
CA CYS A 215 1.90 3.41 -21.58
C CYS A 215 2.55 4.70 -21.09
N SER A 216 2.10 5.84 -21.62
CA SER A 216 2.65 7.14 -21.21
C SER A 216 2.21 7.52 -19.79
N ARG A 217 3.04 8.29 -19.08
CA ARG A 217 2.66 8.90 -17.78
C ARG A 217 1.33 9.66 -17.84
N THR A 218 1.07 10.35 -18.96
CA THR A 218 -0.17 11.10 -19.19
C THR A 218 -1.38 10.16 -19.28
N THR A 219 -1.21 8.99 -19.91
CA THR A 219 -2.22 7.93 -19.96
C THR A 219 -2.56 7.42 -18.56
N VAL A 220 -1.55 7.09 -17.75
CA VAL A 220 -1.76 6.70 -16.35
C VAL A 220 -2.49 7.78 -15.57
N THR A 221 -2.11 9.05 -15.74
CA THR A 221 -2.77 10.18 -15.06
C THR A 221 -4.25 10.26 -15.45
N ASN A 222 -4.56 10.11 -16.74
CA ASN A 222 -5.94 10.08 -17.23
C ASN A 222 -6.73 8.94 -16.58
N ILE A 223 -6.19 7.72 -16.60
CA ILE A 223 -6.80 6.52 -16.03
C ILE A 223 -7.07 6.71 -14.54
N VAL A 224 -6.04 6.95 -13.75
CA VAL A 224 -6.12 7.00 -12.29
C VAL A 224 -7.13 8.04 -11.83
N LEU A 225 -7.08 9.26 -12.37
CA LEU A 225 -8.03 10.31 -11.97
C LEU A 225 -9.46 9.97 -12.40
N THR A 226 -9.64 9.42 -13.61
CA THR A 226 -10.96 8.96 -14.08
C THR A 226 -11.58 7.95 -13.12
N TRP A 227 -10.81 6.93 -12.74
CA TRP A 227 -11.31 5.86 -11.89
C TRP A 227 -11.48 6.26 -10.42
N ILE A 228 -10.64 7.17 -9.88
CA ILE A 228 -10.90 7.78 -8.57
C ILE A 228 -12.24 8.51 -8.56
N HIS A 229 -12.55 9.29 -9.60
CA HIS A 229 -13.85 9.95 -9.71
C HIS A 229 -15.01 8.96 -9.90
N ALA A 230 -14.80 7.87 -10.65
CA ALA A 230 -15.79 6.81 -10.83
C ALA A 230 -16.06 6.06 -9.52
N PHE A 231 -15.02 5.66 -8.79
CA PHE A 231 -15.12 5.04 -7.46
C PHE A 231 -15.83 5.96 -6.48
N HIS A 232 -15.51 7.25 -6.49
CA HIS A 232 -16.19 8.22 -5.64
C HIS A 232 -17.68 8.31 -5.94
N THR A 233 -18.04 8.39 -7.21
CA THR A 233 -19.43 8.55 -7.62
C THR A 233 -20.24 7.29 -7.41
N ILE A 234 -19.68 6.12 -7.70
CA ILE A 234 -20.40 4.85 -7.72
C ILE A 234 -20.26 4.11 -6.39
N ILE A 235 -19.06 4.03 -5.83
CA ILE A 235 -18.85 3.36 -4.55
C ILE A 235 -19.20 4.32 -3.40
N PHE A 236 -18.47 5.42 -3.26
CA PHE A 236 -18.63 6.26 -2.07
C PHE A 236 -20.03 6.87 -1.98
N LYS A 237 -20.49 7.62 -3.00
CA LYS A 237 -21.79 8.29 -2.93
C LYS A 237 -22.98 7.33 -2.87
N THR A 238 -22.90 6.15 -3.47
CA THR A 238 -24.02 5.18 -3.45
C THR A 238 -24.07 4.40 -2.15
N PHE A 239 -22.93 3.90 -1.67
CA PHE A 239 -22.90 3.02 -0.48
C PHE A 239 -22.81 3.79 0.84
N MET A 240 -22.30 5.03 0.84
CA MET A 240 -22.21 5.87 2.04
C MET A 240 -23.36 6.89 2.15
N ASN A 241 -24.42 6.74 1.37
CA ASN A 241 -25.58 7.65 1.38
C ASN A 241 -26.44 7.54 2.65
N SER A 242 -26.25 6.49 3.46
CA SER A 242 -27.06 6.25 4.65
C SER A 242 -26.21 5.62 5.75
N VAL A 243 -26.39 6.13 6.96
CA VAL A 243 -25.74 5.60 8.16
C VAL A 243 -26.67 4.57 8.81
N PRO A 244 -26.21 3.35 9.13
CA PRO A 244 -27.02 2.32 9.76
C PRO A 244 -27.74 2.83 11.02
N SER A 245 -29.00 2.45 11.20
CA SER A 245 -29.75 2.80 12.41
C SER A 245 -29.17 2.10 13.65
N GLN A 246 -29.50 2.62 14.83
CA GLN A 246 -29.17 1.97 16.11
C GLN A 246 -29.63 0.50 16.16
N GLN A 247 -30.83 0.20 15.63
CA GLN A 247 -31.35 -1.16 15.55
C GLN A 247 -30.49 -2.08 14.66
N LYS A 248 -30.05 -1.58 13.50
CA LYS A 248 -29.12 -2.32 12.62
C LYS A 248 -27.77 -2.53 13.29
N ASN A 249 -27.23 -1.51 13.96
CA ASN A 249 -26.00 -1.65 14.73
C ASN A 249 -26.13 -2.70 15.83
N LYS A 250 -27.28 -2.73 16.52
CA LYS A 250 -27.56 -3.70 17.58
C LYS A 250 -27.59 -5.15 17.07
N ALA A 251 -28.08 -5.37 15.85
CA ALA A 251 -28.13 -6.71 15.24
C ALA A 251 -26.74 -7.32 14.98
N CYS A 252 -25.71 -6.48 14.83
CA CYS A 252 -24.32 -6.91 14.60
C CYS A 252 -23.35 -6.36 15.66
N LEU A 253 -23.84 -6.13 16.89
CA LEU A 253 -23.06 -5.50 17.95
C LEU A 253 -21.98 -6.46 18.47
N PRO A 254 -20.69 -6.09 18.42
CA PRO A 254 -19.65 -6.91 19.03
C PRO A 254 -19.77 -6.92 20.55
N SER A 255 -19.37 -8.02 21.19
CA SER A 255 -19.44 -8.18 22.65
C SER A 255 -18.73 -7.08 23.44
N VAL A 256 -17.67 -6.49 22.87
CA VAL A 256 -16.93 -5.36 23.45
C VAL A 256 -17.82 -4.10 23.62
N PHE A 257 -18.89 -3.98 22.84
CA PHE A 257 -19.84 -2.87 22.88
C PHE A 257 -21.12 -3.17 23.69
N ASN A 258 -21.17 -4.26 24.46
CA ASN A 258 -22.34 -4.62 25.27
C ASN A 258 -22.77 -3.51 26.27
N ASN A 259 -21.83 -2.66 26.71
CA ASN A 259 -22.11 -1.52 27.58
C ASN A 259 -22.54 -0.25 26.81
N PHE A 260 -22.57 -0.30 25.49
CA PHE A 260 -22.85 0.80 24.57
C PHE A 260 -23.89 0.37 23.52
N VAL A 261 -24.97 -0.28 23.96
CA VAL A 261 -26.01 -0.85 23.07
C VAL A 261 -26.70 0.19 22.18
N ASN A 262 -26.74 1.45 22.62
CA ASN A 262 -27.26 2.57 21.86
C ASN A 262 -26.20 3.35 21.07
N CYS A 263 -24.98 2.81 20.95
CA CYS A 263 -23.91 3.44 20.18
C CYS A 263 -24.32 3.54 18.70
N ARG A 264 -24.48 4.78 18.23
CA ARG A 264 -24.76 5.05 16.83
C ARG A 264 -23.48 5.07 16.01
N MET A 265 -22.46 5.77 16.52
CA MET A 265 -21.24 6.04 15.79
C MET A 265 -20.11 6.37 16.74
N ILE A 266 -18.91 5.97 16.36
CA ILE A 266 -17.67 6.45 16.95
C ILE A 266 -17.02 7.44 16.00
N LEU A 267 -16.76 8.65 16.45
CA LEU A 267 -16.12 9.71 15.68
C LEU A 267 -14.62 9.77 15.94
N ASP A 268 -13.85 9.90 14.87
CA ASP A 268 -12.43 10.20 14.94
C ASP A 268 -11.96 11.08 13.78
N CYS A 269 -10.93 11.89 14.03
CA CYS A 269 -10.27 12.69 13.00
C CYS A 269 -8.95 12.04 12.61
N THR A 270 -8.76 11.77 11.32
CA THR A 270 -7.48 11.34 10.77
C THR A 270 -6.78 12.49 10.05
N GLU A 271 -5.45 12.56 10.20
CA GLU A 271 -4.62 13.56 9.54
C GLU A 271 -3.73 12.90 8.48
N ILE A 272 -3.68 13.52 7.30
CA ILE A 272 -2.91 13.13 6.12
C ILE A 272 -1.86 14.19 5.88
N TYR A 273 -0.59 13.82 5.69
CA TYR A 273 0.43 14.80 5.34
C TYR A 273 0.19 15.35 3.95
N THR A 274 0.51 16.63 3.77
CA THR A 274 0.45 17.27 2.45
C THR A 274 1.70 18.08 2.19
N ALA A 275 1.97 18.33 0.91
CA ALA A 275 3.03 19.24 0.51
C ALA A 275 2.79 20.65 1.07
N ILE A 276 3.88 21.34 1.41
CA ILE A 276 3.82 22.70 1.94
C ILE A 276 3.22 23.61 0.85
N PRO A 277 2.08 24.28 1.11
CA PRO A 277 1.53 25.22 0.16
C PRO A 277 2.50 26.38 -0.09
N SER A 278 2.60 26.85 -1.34
CA SER A 278 3.47 27.98 -1.68
C SER A 278 2.99 29.31 -1.07
N LYS A 279 1.70 29.42 -0.75
CA LYS A 279 1.11 30.61 -0.12
C LYS A 279 1.19 30.50 1.40
N MET A 280 1.79 31.49 2.05
CA MET A 280 1.99 31.51 3.51
C MET A 280 0.67 31.37 4.30
N GLU A 281 -0.41 32.00 3.84
CA GLU A 281 -1.74 31.86 4.47
C GLU A 281 -2.23 30.40 4.45
N LEU A 282 -2.10 29.71 3.31
CA LEU A 282 -2.47 28.30 3.21
C LEU A 282 -1.53 27.41 4.02
N GLN A 283 -0.25 27.76 4.11
CA GLN A 283 0.70 27.06 4.96
C GLN A 283 0.29 27.16 6.43
N LYS A 284 -0.13 28.34 6.89
CA LYS A 284 -0.62 28.54 8.26
C LYS A 284 -1.88 27.72 8.53
N LEU A 285 -2.86 27.76 7.61
CA LEU A 285 -4.12 27.00 7.76
C LEU A 285 -3.91 25.48 7.72
N THR A 286 -2.99 24.99 6.91
CA THR A 286 -2.72 23.55 6.83
C THR A 286 -1.76 23.06 7.90
N TYR A 287 -1.11 23.94 8.67
CA TYR A 287 -0.17 23.52 9.71
C TYR A 287 -0.91 22.92 10.91
N SER A 288 -0.69 21.63 11.16
CA SER A 288 -1.16 20.96 12.37
C SER A 288 -0.11 21.10 13.46
N ASN A 289 -0.49 21.78 14.55
CA ASN A 289 0.33 21.86 15.76
C ASN A 289 0.57 20.49 16.39
N TYR A 290 -0.38 19.56 16.23
CA TYR A 290 -0.28 18.21 16.77
C TYR A 290 0.73 17.35 15.99
N LYS A 291 0.78 17.50 14.66
CA LYS A 291 1.72 16.76 13.79
C LYS A 291 3.02 17.52 13.50
N HIS A 292 3.12 18.77 13.93
CA HIS A 292 4.22 19.68 13.62
C HIS A 292 4.54 19.79 12.11
N ARG A 293 3.50 19.65 11.27
CA ARG A 293 3.63 19.62 9.81
C ARG A 293 2.33 20.05 9.14
N ASN A 294 2.41 20.44 7.86
CA ASN A 294 1.24 20.66 7.02
C ASN A 294 0.47 19.36 6.77
N THR A 295 -0.80 19.35 7.15
CA THR A 295 -1.71 18.23 7.02
C THR A 295 -3.06 18.67 6.47
N LEU A 296 -3.80 17.68 5.98
CA LEU A 296 -5.23 17.74 5.76
C LEU A 296 -5.88 16.82 6.79
N LYS A 297 -7.04 17.22 7.31
CA LYS A 297 -7.76 16.51 8.37
C LYS A 297 -9.14 16.09 7.88
N GLY A 298 -9.53 14.84 8.11
CA GLY A 298 -10.85 14.32 7.76
C GLY A 298 -11.52 13.65 8.95
N LEU A 299 -12.83 13.85 9.08
CA LEU A 299 -13.67 13.18 10.08
C LEU A 299 -14.18 11.87 9.51
N VAL A 300 -14.03 10.80 10.29
CA VAL A 300 -14.59 9.49 10.01
C VAL A 300 -15.58 9.09 11.10
N GLY A 301 -16.66 8.44 10.68
CA GLY A 301 -17.63 7.82 11.58
C GLY A 301 -17.63 6.32 11.40
N ILE A 302 -17.39 5.60 12.49
CA ILE A 302 -17.22 4.15 12.50
C ILE A 302 -18.38 3.55 13.30
N ALA A 303 -19.05 2.54 12.75
CA ALA A 303 -20.06 1.79 13.48
C ALA A 303 -19.41 0.88 14.56
N PRO A 304 -20.15 0.44 15.59
CA PRO A 304 -19.61 -0.44 16.63
C PRO A 304 -18.92 -1.72 16.12
N ASN A 305 -19.37 -2.26 14.99
CA ASN A 305 -18.76 -3.42 14.34
C ASN A 305 -17.45 -3.11 13.58
N GLY A 306 -17.00 -1.85 13.58
CA GLY A 306 -15.78 -1.39 12.93
C GLY A 306 -15.93 -1.02 11.46
N VAL A 307 -17.15 -1.03 10.91
CA VAL A 307 -17.40 -0.59 9.53
C VAL A 307 -17.37 0.94 9.46
N LEU A 308 -16.72 1.49 8.44
CA LEU A 308 -16.78 2.92 8.15
C LEU A 308 -18.18 3.26 7.61
N THR A 309 -18.84 4.23 8.23
CA THR A 309 -20.23 4.61 7.92
C THR A 309 -20.39 6.10 7.63
N PHE A 310 -19.38 6.91 7.90
CA PHE A 310 -19.34 8.32 7.52
C PHE A 310 -17.91 8.75 7.19
N CYS A 311 -17.76 9.65 6.22
CA CYS A 311 -16.47 10.24 5.84
C CYS A 311 -16.68 11.66 5.31
N SER A 312 -16.09 12.65 5.97
CA SER A 312 -16.21 14.05 5.55
C SER A 312 -15.30 14.39 4.37
N LEU A 313 -15.49 15.59 3.80
CA LEU A 313 -14.42 16.23 3.03
C LEU A 313 -13.20 16.50 3.92
N LEU A 314 -12.04 16.73 3.30
CA LEU A 314 -10.85 17.15 4.03
C LEU A 314 -10.87 18.65 4.34
N TYR A 315 -10.35 18.98 5.52
CA TYR A 315 -10.18 20.32 6.05
C TYR A 315 -8.69 20.64 6.22
N PRO A 316 -8.29 21.92 6.29
CA PRO A 316 -6.93 22.28 6.66
C PRO A 316 -6.54 21.71 8.03
N GLY A 317 -5.30 21.24 8.19
CA GLY A 317 -4.80 20.58 9.40
C GLY A 317 -4.96 21.37 10.71
N SER A 318 -5.01 22.71 10.65
CA SER A 318 -5.24 23.55 11.83
C SER A 318 -6.69 23.58 12.31
N THR A 319 -7.63 22.99 11.55
CA THR A 319 -9.07 23.00 11.89
C THR A 319 -9.32 22.12 13.11
N SER A 320 -10.09 22.63 14.08
CA SER A 320 -10.45 21.87 15.28
C SER A 320 -11.47 20.79 14.95
N ASP A 321 -11.46 19.70 15.72
CA ASP A 321 -12.37 18.58 15.49
C ASP A 321 -13.84 19.01 15.69
N LYS A 322 -14.08 19.96 16.61
CA LYS A 322 -15.39 20.59 16.81
C LYS A 322 -15.91 21.34 15.56
N GLU A 323 -15.06 22.16 14.94
CA GLU A 323 -15.45 22.89 13.73
C GLU A 323 -15.69 21.94 12.55
N ILE A 324 -14.92 20.85 12.45
CA ILE A 324 -15.16 19.82 11.44
C ILE A 324 -16.52 19.15 11.66
N VAL A 325 -16.85 18.74 12.89
CA VAL A 325 -18.16 18.15 13.20
C VAL A 325 -19.28 19.09 12.79
N LYS A 326 -19.17 20.38 13.11
CA LYS A 326 -20.15 21.42 12.76
C LYS A 326 -20.38 21.55 11.24
N HIS A 327 -19.34 21.45 10.42
CA HIS A 327 -19.44 21.68 8.97
C HIS A 327 -19.56 20.40 8.14
N SER A 328 -19.26 19.24 8.72
CA SER A 328 -19.22 17.96 8.00
C SER A 328 -20.59 17.41 7.59
N GLY A 329 -21.67 17.88 8.22
CA GLY A 329 -23.02 17.31 8.07
C GLY A 329 -23.24 16.04 8.88
N VAL A 330 -22.30 15.62 9.74
CA VAL A 330 -22.46 14.40 10.57
C VAL A 330 -23.59 14.54 11.59
N ILE A 331 -23.88 15.76 12.04
CA ILE A 331 -24.90 16.05 13.05
C ILE A 331 -26.30 15.65 12.55
N ASP A 332 -26.56 15.84 11.25
CA ASP A 332 -27.85 15.54 10.61
C ASP A 332 -28.19 14.04 10.63
N VAL A 333 -27.21 13.20 10.95
CA VAL A 333 -27.38 11.74 11.08
C VAL A 333 -27.95 11.34 12.44
N PHE A 334 -27.72 12.15 13.48
CA PHE A 334 -27.96 11.76 14.86
C PHE A 334 -29.41 11.97 15.28
N ASN A 335 -29.96 11.01 16.03
CA ASN A 335 -31.34 10.99 16.48
C ASN A 335 -31.39 10.90 18.01
N SER A 336 -32.47 11.41 18.61
CA SER A 336 -32.70 11.28 20.05
C SER A 336 -32.56 9.82 20.51
N GLY A 337 -31.80 9.61 21.59
CA GLY A 337 -31.43 8.29 22.12
C GLY A 337 -30.09 7.73 21.62
N ASP A 338 -29.49 8.32 20.57
CA ASP A 338 -28.19 7.90 20.06
C ASP A 338 -27.07 8.20 21.07
N LEU A 339 -26.09 7.28 21.15
CA LEU A 339 -24.83 7.48 21.86
C LEU A 339 -23.69 7.64 20.85
N ILE A 340 -22.95 8.73 20.96
CA ILE A 340 -21.75 9.02 20.18
C ILE A 340 -20.52 8.80 21.06
N LEU A 341 -19.59 7.96 20.61
CA LEU A 341 -18.28 7.86 21.24
C LEU A 341 -17.31 8.73 20.47
N ALA A 342 -16.38 9.39 21.16
CA ALA A 342 -15.33 10.15 20.49
C ALA A 342 -14.08 10.26 21.35
N ASP A 343 -13.01 10.74 20.74
CA ASP A 343 -11.79 11.07 21.42
C ASP A 343 -11.95 12.28 22.34
N LYS A 344 -11.07 12.40 23.33
CA LYS A 344 -11.16 13.42 24.39
C LYS A 344 -11.19 14.87 23.87
N GLY A 345 -10.65 15.12 22.67
CA GLY A 345 -10.65 16.43 22.01
C GLY A 345 -11.99 16.86 21.40
N PHE A 346 -12.97 15.96 21.30
CA PHE A 346 -14.27 16.22 20.69
C PHE A 346 -15.24 16.92 21.66
N LEU A 347 -14.98 18.19 21.94
CA LEU A 347 -15.84 19.03 22.77
C LEU A 347 -17.08 19.52 21.99
N ILE A 348 -17.96 18.59 21.60
CA ILE A 348 -19.10 18.82 20.69
C ILE A 348 -20.47 18.75 21.36
N ASN A 349 -20.53 18.65 22.70
CA ASN A 349 -21.80 18.44 23.41
C ASN A 349 -22.83 19.56 23.18
N ASP A 350 -22.36 20.79 22.94
CA ASP A 350 -23.20 21.94 22.60
C ASP A 350 -23.70 21.95 21.15
N LEU A 351 -23.15 21.09 20.29
CA LEU A 351 -23.57 20.94 18.89
C LEU A 351 -24.56 19.79 18.69
N LEU A 352 -24.70 18.90 19.67
CA LEU A 352 -25.51 17.69 19.52
C LEU A 352 -27.01 17.99 19.66
N PRO A 353 -27.87 17.32 18.88
CA PRO A 353 -29.32 17.43 19.02
C PRO A 353 -29.79 16.98 20.40
N GLU A 354 -30.97 17.46 20.81
CA GLU A 354 -31.60 17.04 22.06
C GLU A 354 -31.80 15.51 22.10
N GLY A 355 -31.45 14.91 23.23
CA GLY A 355 -31.53 13.46 23.43
C GLY A 355 -30.34 12.65 22.89
N VAL A 356 -29.38 13.28 22.19
CA VAL A 356 -28.13 12.63 21.79
C VAL A 356 -27.10 12.74 22.90
N SER A 357 -26.45 11.63 23.25
CA SER A 357 -25.44 11.58 24.31
C SER A 357 -24.04 11.46 23.74
N LEU A 358 -23.09 12.18 24.33
CA LEU A 358 -21.66 12.10 24.01
C LEU A 358 -20.91 11.40 25.15
N ASN A 359 -20.10 10.40 24.80
CA ASN A 359 -19.17 9.77 25.73
C ASN A 359 -17.74 9.94 25.24
N ILE A 360 -17.01 10.81 25.93
CA ILE A 360 -15.58 11.04 25.77
C ILE A 360 -14.84 10.63 27.05
N PRO A 361 -13.56 10.22 26.96
CA PRO A 361 -12.75 9.93 28.12
C PRO A 361 -12.69 11.12 29.11
N PRO A 362 -12.68 10.87 30.43
CA PRO A 362 -12.65 11.93 31.42
C PRO A 362 -11.37 12.78 31.35
N PHE A 363 -11.48 14.05 31.75
CA PHE A 363 -10.32 14.89 32.01
C PHE A 363 -9.63 14.46 33.31
N LEU A 364 -8.30 14.46 33.33
CA LEU A 364 -7.53 14.21 34.54
C LEU A 364 -7.70 15.44 35.45
N GLY A 365 -8.64 15.37 36.39
CA GLY A 365 -8.85 16.41 37.41
C GLY A 365 -8.16 16.11 38.75
N ALA A 366 -7.73 14.86 38.95
CA ALA A 366 -7.05 14.36 40.15
C ALA A 366 -5.90 13.41 39.74
N PRO A 367 -4.89 13.20 40.60
CA PRO A 367 -3.72 12.38 40.27
C PRO A 367 -4.03 10.88 40.06
N GLN A 368 -5.16 10.37 40.54
CA GLN A 368 -5.61 8.98 40.30
C GLN A 368 -7.12 8.91 40.03
N PHE A 369 -7.51 7.94 39.19
CA PHE A 369 -8.90 7.57 38.95
C PHE A 369 -9.44 6.70 40.10
N THR A 370 -10.71 6.86 40.44
CA THR A 370 -11.42 5.93 41.34
C THR A 370 -11.59 4.55 40.69
N PRO A 371 -11.79 3.45 41.45
CA PRO A 371 -11.99 2.12 40.87
C PRO A 371 -13.12 2.06 39.83
N ASN A 372 -14.23 2.78 40.05
CA ASN A 372 -15.32 2.89 39.08
C ASN A 372 -14.93 3.67 37.83
N GLN A 373 -14.12 4.73 37.97
CA GLN A 373 -13.58 5.46 36.82
C GLN A 373 -12.59 4.60 36.04
N VAL A 374 -11.76 3.79 36.72
CA VAL A 374 -10.84 2.84 36.07
C VAL A 374 -11.63 1.82 35.24
N MET A 375 -12.67 1.21 35.82
CA MET A 375 -13.51 0.24 35.11
C MET A 375 -14.21 0.86 33.89
N LYS A 376 -14.82 2.04 34.02
CA LYS A 376 -15.43 2.75 32.89
C LYS A 376 -14.40 3.10 31.81
N THR A 377 -13.22 3.56 32.22
CA THR A 377 -12.12 3.90 31.30
C THR A 377 -11.62 2.66 30.56
N LEU A 378 -11.51 1.50 31.22
CA LEU A 378 -11.13 0.24 30.59
C LEU A 378 -12.15 -0.22 29.56
N THR A 379 -13.46 -0.13 29.85
CA THR A 379 -14.51 -0.46 28.88
C THR A 379 -14.44 0.45 27.65
N ILE A 380 -14.32 1.76 27.86
CA ILE A 380 -14.20 2.74 26.77
C ILE A 380 -12.92 2.50 25.96
N ALA A 381 -11.79 2.22 26.62
CA ALA A 381 -10.53 1.92 25.95
C ALA A 381 -10.64 0.68 25.05
N ARG A 382 -11.29 -0.39 25.52
CA ARG A 382 -11.51 -1.60 24.71
C ARG A 382 -12.36 -1.33 23.47
N ALA A 383 -13.42 -0.53 23.60
CA ALA A 383 -14.24 -0.11 22.46
C ALA A 383 -13.41 0.73 21.47
N ARG A 384 -12.53 1.62 21.97
CA ARG A 384 -11.67 2.46 21.13
C ARG A 384 -10.62 1.68 20.35
N VAL A 385 -10.14 0.53 20.84
CA VAL A 385 -9.23 -0.34 20.06
C VAL A 385 -9.87 -0.78 18.72
N HIS A 386 -11.18 -0.99 18.66
CA HIS A 386 -11.86 -1.32 17.39
C HIS A 386 -11.83 -0.16 16.39
N VAL A 387 -11.90 1.07 16.90
CA VAL A 387 -11.85 2.31 16.11
C VAL A 387 -10.44 2.50 15.56
N GLU A 388 -9.42 2.35 16.41
CA GLU A 388 -8.01 2.43 16.01
C GLU A 388 -7.69 1.42 14.91
N ARG A 389 -8.24 0.20 14.98
CA ARG A 389 -8.10 -0.80 13.91
C ARG A 389 -8.74 -0.34 12.59
N ALA A 390 -9.92 0.26 12.64
CA ALA A 390 -10.56 0.79 11.43
C ALA A 390 -9.76 1.95 10.81
N ILE A 391 -9.27 2.87 11.64
CA ILE A 391 -8.39 3.97 11.19
C ILE A 391 -7.07 3.42 10.62
N ASN A 392 -6.50 2.39 11.23
CA ASN A 392 -5.28 1.76 10.73
C ASN A 392 -5.49 1.11 9.35
N ARG A 393 -6.69 0.60 9.05
CA ARG A 393 -7.01 0.13 7.68
C ARG A 393 -6.99 1.28 6.67
N ILE A 394 -7.52 2.45 7.02
CA ILE A 394 -7.46 3.65 6.18
C ILE A 394 -5.99 4.05 5.96
N LYS A 395 -5.19 4.07 7.03
CA LYS A 395 -3.75 4.38 6.96
C LYS A 395 -2.92 3.35 6.22
N GLY A 396 -3.47 2.16 5.93
CA GLY A 396 -2.84 1.14 5.10
C GLY A 396 -2.83 1.45 3.61
N TYR A 397 -3.44 2.55 3.18
CA TYR A 397 -3.37 3.05 1.80
C TYR A 397 -2.30 4.13 1.71
N SER A 398 -1.16 3.79 1.11
CA SER A 398 0.01 4.69 1.08
C SER A 398 -0.23 5.98 0.30
N ILE A 399 -1.30 6.07 -0.50
CA ILE A 399 -1.69 7.35 -1.13
C ILE A 399 -2.07 8.42 -0.09
N LEU A 400 -2.55 7.99 1.09
CA LEU A 400 -2.93 8.84 2.20
C LEU A 400 -1.78 9.13 3.17
N GLU A 401 -0.58 8.57 2.96
CA GLU A 401 0.59 8.94 3.76
C GLU A 401 1.06 10.36 3.43
N PHE A 402 1.04 10.73 2.15
CA PHE A 402 1.44 12.06 1.68
C PHE A 402 0.75 12.45 0.37
N ILE A 403 -0.04 13.52 0.43
CA ILE A 403 -0.69 14.12 -0.74
C ILE A 403 0.26 15.10 -1.41
N THR A 404 0.73 14.74 -2.60
CA THR A 404 1.58 15.59 -3.45
C THR A 404 0.83 16.84 -3.95
N PRO A 405 1.53 17.92 -4.34
CA PRO A 405 0.89 19.15 -4.81
C PRO A 405 -0.13 18.93 -5.94
N LYS A 406 0.15 17.99 -6.84
CA LYS A 406 -0.72 17.67 -7.98
C LYS A 406 -2.03 16.99 -7.57
N LEU A 407 -2.04 16.32 -6.42
CA LEU A 407 -3.19 15.59 -5.91
C LEU A 407 -4.00 16.37 -4.88
N VAL A 408 -3.48 17.50 -4.36
CA VAL A 408 -4.20 18.36 -3.40
C VAL A 408 -5.62 18.73 -3.86
N PRO A 409 -5.88 19.12 -5.13
CA PRO A 409 -7.23 19.45 -5.57
C PRO A 409 -8.22 18.29 -5.49
N TYR A 410 -7.73 17.05 -5.49
CA TYR A 410 -8.53 15.82 -5.46
C TYR A 410 -8.47 15.12 -4.11
N ALA A 411 -7.79 15.70 -3.11
CA ALA A 411 -7.47 15.02 -1.86
C ALA A 411 -8.72 14.53 -1.12
N SER A 412 -9.79 15.32 -1.09
CA SER A 412 -11.06 14.90 -0.47
C SER A 412 -11.70 13.71 -1.19
N ILE A 413 -11.64 13.68 -2.52
CA ILE A 413 -12.19 12.58 -3.33
C ILE A 413 -11.34 11.33 -3.12
N ILE A 414 -10.01 11.47 -3.12
CA ILE A 414 -9.06 10.39 -2.81
C ILE A 414 -9.29 9.83 -1.40
N PHE A 415 -9.56 10.67 -0.43
CA PHE A 415 -9.81 10.24 0.95
C PHE A 415 -11.13 9.48 1.12
N GLN A 416 -12.13 9.80 0.30
CA GLN A 416 -13.45 9.19 0.34
C GLN A 416 -13.52 7.86 -0.43
N VAL A 417 -12.53 7.56 -1.26
CA VAL A 417 -12.42 6.34 -2.07
C VAL A 417 -11.45 5.37 -1.42
#